data_AF-A0A4W5NHT9-F1
#
_entry.id   AF-A0A4W5NHT9-F1
#
_cell.length_a   1.000
_cell.length_b   1.000
_cell.length_c   1.000
_cell.angle_alpha   90.00
_cell.angle_beta   90.00
_cell.angle_gamma   90.00
#
_symmetry.space_group_name_H-M   'P 1'
#
loop_
_entity.id
_entity.type
_entity.pdbx_description
1 polymer ?
#
loop_
_entity_poly.entity_id
_entity_poly.type
_entity_poly.pdbx_seq_one_letter_code
_entity_poly.pdbx_strand_id
1 'polypeptide(L)'
;MCCFSPHRATVEEVEGDVGELESKLDKLVKLCIGMIDAGKAYNTANKQFVNGVRELAASSTKDEVIESSLTKFAESLQEMINYHTILFDQAQRSVKTQLLTFVKEDLRKFKESKKQFDKVSEEKEAALTKNAQAPRNKQHEVEEATNILTATRKCFRHIVLDYVLQINVLQSKRRSEILKSMLSFMYAHLTFFHQGYDLFSELQPLMKQLGGQLDQLVVDAAKEKRDMEQKHSTIQQKDQP
;
A
#
# COMPACT_ATOMS: atom_id res chain seq x y z
N MET A 1 45.65 3.56 11.01
CA MET A 1 44.19 3.40 11.13
C MET A 1 43.42 4.72 10.91
N CYS A 2 44.06 5.79 10.41
CA CYS A 2 43.52 7.16 10.52
C CYS A 2 42.85 7.78 9.27
N CYS A 3 42.73 7.10 8.13
CA CYS A 3 42.19 7.74 6.92
C CYS A 3 40.65 7.77 6.81
N PHE A 4 39.89 7.31 7.81
CA PHE A 4 38.42 7.13 7.70
C PHE A 4 37.58 7.83 8.78
N SER A 5 38.16 8.69 9.64
CA SER A 5 37.44 9.26 10.79
C SER A 5 36.12 9.98 10.44
N PRO A 6 36.04 10.81 9.38
CA PRO A 6 34.78 11.46 8.99
C PRO A 6 33.76 10.48 8.39
N HIS A 7 34.22 9.46 7.66
CA HIS A 7 33.36 8.42 7.08
C HIS A 7 32.81 7.48 8.15
N ARG A 8 33.53 7.27 9.26
CA ARG A 8 33.14 6.32 10.30
C ARG A 8 31.87 6.77 11.04
N ALA A 9 31.74 8.05 11.35
CA ALA A 9 30.54 8.60 11.97
C ALA A 9 29.31 8.47 11.04
N THR A 10 29.47 8.74 9.74
CA THR A 10 28.41 8.58 8.74
C THR A 10 28.04 7.11 8.52
N VAL A 11 29.02 6.20 8.59
CA VAL A 11 28.81 4.75 8.51
C VAL A 11 28.03 4.26 9.74
N GLU A 12 28.44 4.65 10.95
CA GLU A 12 27.78 4.27 12.21
C GLU A 12 26.34 4.80 12.29
N GLU A 13 26.07 6.02 11.81
CA GLU A 13 24.72 6.59 11.68
C GLU A 13 23.83 5.76 10.75
N VAL A 14 24.33 5.40 9.55
CA VAL A 14 23.60 4.55 8.60
C VAL A 14 23.35 3.17 9.18
N GLU A 15 24.34 2.59 9.83
CA GLU A 15 24.24 1.25 10.40
C GLU A 15 23.19 1.15 11.52
N GLY A 16 23.12 2.17 12.40
CA GLY A 16 22.14 2.21 13.49
C GLY A 16 20.70 2.34 12.98
N ASP A 17 20.51 3.11 11.93
CA ASP A 17 19.20 3.43 11.36
C ASP A 17 18.54 2.30 10.57
N VAL A 18 19.34 1.39 10.00
CA VAL A 18 18.85 0.40 9.03
C VAL A 18 17.88 -0.60 9.63
N GLY A 19 18.16 -1.09 10.85
CA GLY A 19 17.28 -2.05 11.52
C GLY A 19 15.92 -1.44 11.88
N GLU A 20 15.92 -0.17 12.31
CA GLU A 20 14.70 0.56 12.59
C GLU A 20 13.91 0.85 11.31
N LEU A 21 14.60 1.23 10.23
CA LEU A 21 13.99 1.46 8.93
C LEU A 21 13.33 0.19 8.38
N GLU A 22 14.03 -0.95 8.42
CA GLU A 22 13.50 -2.25 8.02
C GLU A 22 12.20 -2.57 8.76
N SER A 23 12.20 -2.45 10.09
CA SER A 23 11.03 -2.69 10.94
C SER A 23 9.85 -1.76 10.61
N LYS A 24 10.13 -0.46 10.40
CA LYS A 24 9.12 0.54 10.03
C LYS A 24 8.51 0.25 8.65
N LEU A 25 9.32 -0.10 7.66
CA LEU A 25 8.85 -0.43 6.31
C LEU A 25 8.05 -1.74 6.29
N ASP A 26 8.50 -2.77 6.99
CA ASP A 26 7.77 -4.03 7.13
C ASP A 26 6.42 -3.81 7.80
N LYS A 27 6.37 -2.99 8.86
CA LYS A 27 5.12 -2.61 9.51
C LYS A 27 4.19 -1.88 8.55
N LEU A 28 4.70 -0.92 7.78
CA LEU A 28 3.91 -0.18 6.80
C LEU A 28 3.32 -1.09 5.71
N VAL A 29 4.12 -2.03 5.19
CA VAL A 29 3.66 -3.03 4.21
C VAL A 29 2.55 -3.90 4.80
N LYS A 30 2.71 -4.38 6.04
CA LYS A 30 1.67 -5.18 6.73
C LYS A 30 0.37 -4.38 6.91
N LEU A 31 0.47 -3.12 7.32
CA LEU A 31 -0.71 -2.25 7.47
C LEU A 31 -1.42 -2.00 6.13
N CYS A 32 -0.66 -1.79 5.05
CA CYS A 32 -1.22 -1.64 3.71
C CYS A 32 -1.94 -2.91 3.24
N ILE A 33 -1.37 -4.10 3.50
CA ILE A 33 -2.03 -5.38 3.20
C ILE A 33 -3.36 -5.49 3.97
N GLY A 34 -3.35 -5.19 5.29
CA GLY A 34 -4.58 -5.23 6.09
C GLY A 34 -5.65 -4.25 5.59
N MET A 35 -5.25 -3.04 5.18
CA MET A 35 -6.15 -2.06 4.56
C MET A 35 -6.75 -2.58 3.24
N ILE A 36 -5.92 -3.19 2.37
CA ILE A 36 -6.38 -3.78 1.11
C ILE A 36 -7.36 -4.92 1.35
N ASP A 37 -7.07 -5.81 2.30
CA ASP A 37 -7.91 -6.97 2.58
C ASP A 37 -9.26 -6.56 3.18
N ALA A 38 -9.27 -5.59 4.09
CA ALA A 38 -10.50 -4.97 4.59
C ALA A 38 -11.30 -4.30 3.46
N GLY A 39 -10.61 -3.57 2.58
CA GLY A 39 -11.21 -2.94 1.41
C GLY A 39 -11.83 -3.94 0.42
N LYS A 40 -11.17 -5.09 0.20
CA LYS A 40 -11.72 -6.18 -0.62
C LYS A 40 -12.97 -6.80 0.00
N ALA A 41 -12.96 -7.05 1.32
CA ALA A 41 -14.13 -7.54 2.03
C ALA A 41 -15.31 -6.56 1.91
N TYR A 42 -15.05 -5.26 2.06
CA TYR A 42 -16.02 -4.21 1.80
C TYR A 42 -16.57 -4.26 0.36
N ASN A 43 -15.69 -4.37 -0.65
CA ASN A 43 -16.11 -4.49 -2.05
C ASN A 43 -16.98 -5.74 -2.31
N THR A 44 -16.67 -6.87 -1.68
CA THR A 44 -17.49 -8.08 -1.76
C THR A 44 -18.89 -7.85 -1.18
N ALA A 45 -18.99 -7.23 -0.01
CA ALA A 45 -20.28 -6.89 0.60
C ALA A 45 -21.06 -5.89 -0.26
N ASN A 46 -20.39 -4.84 -0.78
CA ASN A 46 -20.99 -3.88 -1.69
C ASN A 46 -21.51 -4.54 -2.97
N LYS A 47 -20.77 -5.50 -3.54
CA LYS A 47 -21.22 -6.22 -4.75
C LYS A 47 -22.50 -7.02 -4.47
N GLN A 48 -22.60 -7.65 -3.30
CA GLN A 48 -23.84 -8.35 -2.90
C GLN A 48 -25.00 -7.36 -2.74
N PHE A 49 -24.77 -6.21 -2.12
CA PHE A 49 -25.79 -5.16 -2.01
C PHE A 49 -26.26 -4.67 -3.39
N VAL A 50 -25.32 -4.38 -4.29
CA VAL A 50 -25.63 -3.96 -5.67
C VAL A 50 -26.45 -5.02 -6.42
N ASN A 51 -26.16 -6.31 -6.22
CA ASN A 51 -26.97 -7.38 -6.80
C ASN A 51 -28.42 -7.34 -6.28
N GLY A 52 -28.63 -7.12 -4.98
CA GLY A 52 -29.97 -6.94 -4.42
C GLY A 52 -30.73 -5.75 -5.02
N VAL A 53 -30.03 -4.64 -5.29
CA VAL A 53 -30.61 -3.48 -6.00
C VAL A 53 -31.04 -3.86 -7.42
N ARG A 54 -30.23 -4.65 -8.13
CA ARG A 54 -30.57 -5.14 -9.49
C ARG A 54 -31.76 -6.09 -9.49
N GLU A 55 -31.84 -6.99 -8.51
CA GLU A 55 -32.98 -7.89 -8.35
C GLU A 55 -34.27 -7.10 -8.08
N LEU A 56 -34.21 -6.07 -7.23
CA LEU A 56 -35.34 -5.19 -6.97
C LEU A 56 -35.77 -4.44 -8.24
N ALA A 57 -34.81 -3.90 -9.00
CA ALA A 57 -35.09 -3.26 -10.28
C ALA A 57 -35.81 -4.21 -11.24
N ALA A 58 -35.29 -5.42 -11.41
CA ALA A 58 -35.86 -6.45 -12.29
C ALA A 58 -37.26 -6.93 -11.84
N SER A 59 -37.56 -6.87 -10.54
CA SER A 59 -38.90 -7.19 -10.02
C SER A 59 -39.93 -6.08 -10.25
N SER A 60 -39.48 -4.86 -10.58
CA SER A 60 -40.29 -3.65 -10.69
C SER A 60 -40.78 -3.37 -12.12
N THR A 61 -40.96 -4.41 -12.95
CA THR A 61 -41.28 -4.28 -14.40
C THR A 61 -42.59 -3.58 -14.74
N LYS A 62 -43.42 -3.26 -13.74
CA LYS A 62 -44.66 -2.48 -13.89
C LYS A 62 -44.47 -0.99 -13.57
N ASP A 63 -43.33 -0.62 -13.03
CA ASP A 63 -42.96 0.74 -12.67
C ASP A 63 -41.62 1.09 -13.32
N GLU A 64 -41.72 1.68 -14.51
CA GLU A 64 -40.57 2.07 -15.34
C GLU A 64 -39.64 3.06 -14.61
N VAL A 65 -40.18 3.90 -13.73
CA VAL A 65 -39.39 4.88 -12.96
C VAL A 65 -38.54 4.15 -11.93
N ILE A 66 -39.12 3.22 -11.18
CA ILE A 66 -38.37 2.40 -10.21
C ILE A 66 -37.33 1.53 -10.93
N GLU A 67 -37.73 0.80 -11.97
CA GLU A 67 -36.84 -0.11 -12.72
C GLU A 67 -35.62 0.64 -13.29
N SER A 68 -35.85 1.72 -14.04
CA SER A 68 -34.78 2.48 -14.70
C SER A 68 -33.84 3.16 -13.71
N SER A 69 -34.38 3.71 -12.62
CA SER A 69 -33.60 4.42 -11.60
C SER A 69 -32.71 3.49 -10.80
N LEU A 70 -33.27 2.37 -10.31
CA LEU A 70 -32.52 1.37 -9.57
C LEU A 70 -31.45 0.71 -10.45
N THR A 71 -31.76 0.47 -11.73
CA THR A 71 -30.77 -0.01 -12.70
C THR A 71 -29.60 0.96 -12.83
N LYS A 72 -29.87 2.27 -13.00
CA LYS A 72 -28.80 3.26 -13.11
C LYS A 72 -27.97 3.38 -11.83
N PHE A 73 -28.60 3.35 -10.66
CA PHE A 73 -27.88 3.35 -9.39
C PHE A 73 -27.00 2.11 -9.22
N ALA A 74 -27.49 0.93 -9.59
CA ALA A 74 -26.72 -0.29 -9.54
C ALA A 74 -25.53 -0.30 -10.52
N GLU A 75 -25.66 0.33 -11.69
CA GLU A 75 -24.54 0.53 -12.63
C GLU A 75 -23.47 1.44 -12.03
N SER A 76 -23.84 2.62 -11.52
CA SER A 76 -22.89 3.55 -10.91
C SER A 76 -22.19 2.94 -9.69
N LEU A 77 -22.92 2.25 -8.82
CA LEU A 77 -22.31 1.55 -7.68
C LEU A 77 -21.35 0.44 -8.14
N GLN A 78 -21.68 -0.28 -9.21
CA GLN A 78 -20.79 -1.30 -9.77
C GLN A 78 -19.49 -0.69 -10.32
N GLU A 79 -19.54 0.47 -10.98
CA GLU A 79 -18.34 1.17 -11.42
C GLU A 79 -17.49 1.68 -10.24
N MET A 80 -18.13 2.16 -9.18
CA MET A 80 -17.40 2.55 -7.96
C MET A 80 -16.63 1.38 -7.34
N ILE A 81 -17.21 0.16 -7.35
CA ILE A 81 -16.54 -1.08 -6.93
C ILE A 81 -15.32 -1.38 -7.84
N ASN A 82 -15.45 -1.14 -9.15
CA ASN A 82 -14.36 -1.32 -10.11
C ASN A 82 -13.20 -0.35 -9.80
N TYR A 83 -13.50 0.92 -9.53
CA TYR A 83 -12.48 1.92 -9.16
C TYR A 83 -11.77 1.57 -7.85
N HIS A 84 -12.49 1.09 -6.83
CA HIS A 84 -11.87 0.56 -5.61
C HIS A 84 -10.93 -0.62 -5.91
N THR A 85 -11.31 -1.51 -6.82
CA THR A 85 -10.47 -2.66 -7.20
C THR A 85 -9.15 -2.20 -7.83
N ILE A 86 -9.22 -1.20 -8.71
CA ILE A 86 -8.02 -0.57 -9.31
C ILE A 86 -7.17 0.10 -8.23
N LEU A 87 -7.77 0.85 -7.31
CA LEU A 87 -7.07 1.49 -6.19
C LEU A 87 -6.30 0.46 -5.35
N PHE A 88 -6.94 -0.65 -4.97
CA PHE A 88 -6.30 -1.70 -4.17
C PHE A 88 -5.14 -2.37 -4.89
N ASP A 89 -5.28 -2.59 -6.20
CA ASP A 89 -4.24 -3.16 -7.04
C ASP A 89 -3.03 -2.20 -7.18
N GLN A 90 -3.29 -0.90 -7.33
CA GLN A 90 -2.24 0.11 -7.31
C GLN A 90 -1.58 0.26 -5.93
N ALA A 91 -2.34 0.20 -4.84
CA ALA A 91 -1.81 0.19 -3.48
C ALA A 91 -0.90 -1.03 -3.23
N GLN A 92 -1.31 -2.19 -3.74
CA GLN A 92 -0.52 -3.42 -3.67
C GLN A 92 0.81 -3.26 -4.44
N ARG A 93 0.79 -2.73 -5.66
CA ARG A 93 2.03 -2.51 -6.42
C ARG A 93 2.94 -1.45 -5.78
N SER A 94 2.39 -0.28 -5.50
CA SER A 94 3.16 0.89 -5.04
C SER A 94 3.71 0.70 -3.64
N VAL A 95 2.95 0.14 -2.70
CA VAL A 95 3.41 -0.02 -1.31
C VAL A 95 3.97 -1.40 -1.08
N LYS A 96 3.17 -2.46 -1.28
CA LYS A 96 3.63 -3.82 -0.96
C LYS A 96 4.79 -4.24 -1.85
N THR A 97 4.68 -4.18 -3.17
CA THR A 97 5.75 -4.66 -4.05
C THR A 97 7.01 -3.79 -3.93
N GLN A 98 6.91 -2.47 -4.14
CA GLN A 98 8.11 -1.61 -4.17
C GLN A 98 8.84 -1.57 -2.82
N LEU A 99 8.15 -1.38 -1.69
CA LEU A 99 8.82 -1.33 -0.39
C LEU A 99 9.37 -2.70 0.02
N LEU A 100 8.64 -3.78 -0.26
CA LEU A 100 9.13 -5.14 0.03
C LEU A 100 10.36 -5.48 -0.81
N THR A 101 10.42 -5.04 -2.07
CA THR A 101 11.61 -5.18 -2.90
C THR A 101 12.79 -4.41 -2.30
N PHE A 102 12.59 -3.15 -1.92
CA PHE A 102 13.64 -2.36 -1.27
C PHE A 102 14.15 -3.02 0.03
N VAL A 103 13.25 -3.54 0.87
CA VAL A 103 13.61 -4.26 2.09
C VAL A 103 14.38 -5.56 1.77
N LYS A 104 13.85 -6.40 0.88
CA LYS A 104 14.42 -7.72 0.60
C LYS A 104 15.68 -7.67 -0.24
N GLU A 105 15.82 -6.70 -1.12
CA GLU A 105 16.93 -6.61 -2.04
C GLU A 105 18.00 -5.64 -1.54
N ASP A 106 17.66 -4.39 -1.24
CA ASP A 106 18.66 -3.38 -0.89
C ASP A 106 19.08 -3.48 0.59
N LEU A 107 18.12 -3.51 1.54
CA LEU A 107 18.47 -3.60 2.97
C LEU A 107 19.13 -4.94 3.32
N ARG A 108 18.63 -6.05 2.76
CA ARG A 108 19.24 -7.37 3.00
C ARG A 108 20.65 -7.47 2.42
N LYS A 109 20.90 -6.95 1.21
CA LYS A 109 22.26 -6.94 0.61
C LYS A 109 23.22 -6.11 1.46
N PHE A 110 22.77 -4.95 1.94
CA PHE A 110 23.57 -4.13 2.86
C PHE A 110 23.93 -4.90 4.13
N LYS A 111 22.97 -5.58 4.78
CA LYS A 111 23.22 -6.37 6.00
C LYS A 111 24.20 -7.52 5.77
N GLU A 112 24.13 -8.20 4.62
CA GLU A 112 25.10 -9.24 4.27
C GLU A 112 26.49 -8.67 4.02
N SER A 113 26.59 -7.53 3.32
CA SER A 113 27.86 -6.84 3.10
C SER A 113 28.49 -6.37 4.42
N LYS A 114 27.68 -5.85 5.35
CA LYS A 114 28.11 -5.52 6.71
C LYS A 114 28.69 -6.74 7.43
N LYS A 115 27.96 -7.87 7.42
CA LYS A 115 28.40 -9.10 8.06
C LYS A 115 29.74 -9.61 7.49
N GLN A 116 29.93 -9.52 6.18
CA GLN A 116 31.21 -9.87 5.54
C GLN A 116 32.34 -8.92 5.95
N PHE A 117 32.05 -7.62 5.99
CA PHE A 117 32.98 -6.61 6.46
C PHE A 117 33.41 -6.86 7.91
N ASP A 118 32.47 -7.11 8.82
CA ASP A 118 32.74 -7.39 10.23
C ASP A 118 33.66 -8.63 10.37
N LYS A 119 33.29 -9.72 9.69
CA LYS A 119 34.07 -10.98 9.70
C LYS A 119 35.51 -10.77 9.22
N VAL A 120 35.71 -10.13 8.07
CA VAL A 120 37.06 -9.92 7.49
C VAL A 120 37.86 -8.88 8.29
N SER A 121 37.17 -7.96 8.97
CA SER A 121 37.80 -7.04 9.93
C SER A 121 38.38 -7.79 11.13
N GLU A 122 37.61 -8.71 11.72
CA GLU A 122 38.05 -9.57 12.83
C GLU A 122 39.21 -10.49 12.42
N GLU A 123 39.10 -11.16 11.26
CA GLU A 123 40.17 -12.01 10.71
C GLU A 123 41.48 -11.24 10.48
N LYS A 124 41.38 -9.99 10.01
CA LYS A 124 42.53 -9.12 9.80
C LYS A 124 43.18 -8.74 11.13
N GLU A 125 42.40 -8.43 12.16
CA GLU A 125 42.91 -8.10 13.49
C GLU A 125 43.60 -9.30 14.14
N ALA A 126 43.02 -10.49 13.98
CA ALA A 126 43.63 -11.75 14.42
C ALA A 126 44.96 -12.03 13.67
N ALA A 127 45.00 -11.83 12.35
CA ALA A 127 46.21 -12.00 11.55
C ALA A 127 47.30 -10.97 11.90
N LEU A 128 46.93 -9.73 12.21
CA LEU A 128 47.84 -8.69 12.70
C LEU A 128 48.47 -9.11 14.03
N THR A 129 47.64 -9.57 14.98
CA THR A 129 48.09 -10.03 16.30
C THR A 129 49.02 -11.23 16.17
N LYS A 130 48.65 -12.24 15.37
CA LYS A 130 49.48 -13.44 15.12
C LYS A 130 50.82 -13.07 14.49
N ASN A 131 50.84 -12.15 13.53
CA ASN A 131 52.08 -11.69 12.89
C ASN A 131 52.98 -10.90 13.86
N ALA A 132 52.41 -10.04 14.71
CA ALA A 132 53.15 -9.29 15.70
C ALA A 132 53.78 -10.17 16.78
N GLN A 133 53.12 -11.28 17.13
CA GLN A 133 53.58 -12.25 18.14
C GLN A 133 54.47 -13.36 17.59
N ALA A 134 54.73 -13.39 16.27
CA ALA A 134 55.49 -14.47 15.64
C ALA A 134 56.94 -14.55 16.19
N PRO A 135 57.40 -15.74 16.63
CA PRO A 135 58.71 -15.90 17.22
C PRO A 135 59.81 -15.73 16.17
N ARG A 136 60.61 -14.66 16.30
CA ARG A 136 61.62 -14.25 15.30
C ARG A 136 62.70 -15.28 15.00
N ASN A 137 62.93 -16.22 15.93
CA ASN A 137 63.89 -17.31 15.76
C ASN A 137 63.38 -18.46 14.87
N LYS A 138 62.09 -18.47 14.51
CA LYS A 138 61.49 -19.48 13.63
C LYS A 138 61.05 -18.85 12.32
N GLN A 139 62.00 -18.75 11.39
CA GLN A 139 61.82 -18.01 10.14
C GLN A 139 60.59 -18.48 9.33
N HIS A 140 60.34 -19.79 9.26
CA HIS A 140 59.15 -20.36 8.60
C HIS A 140 57.82 -19.87 9.23
N GLU A 141 57.72 -19.82 10.57
CA GLU A 141 56.51 -19.35 11.25
C GLU A 141 56.28 -17.84 11.02
N VAL A 142 57.35 -17.05 10.93
CA VAL A 142 57.29 -15.62 10.58
C VAL A 142 56.81 -15.42 9.14
N GLU A 143 57.32 -16.22 8.19
CA GLU A 143 56.91 -16.19 6.79
C GLU A 143 55.43 -16.58 6.63
N GLU A 144 54.98 -17.65 7.28
CA GLU A 144 53.58 -18.07 7.26
C GLU A 144 52.65 -16.96 7.81
N ALA A 145 52.97 -16.40 8.98
CA ALA A 145 52.17 -15.34 9.57
C ALA A 145 52.12 -14.08 8.69
N THR A 146 53.22 -13.76 8.01
CA THR A 146 53.31 -12.62 7.08
C THR A 146 52.49 -12.86 5.81
N ASN A 147 52.51 -14.08 5.28
CA ASN A 147 51.72 -14.46 4.11
C ASN A 147 50.21 -14.41 4.40
N ILE A 148 49.78 -14.96 5.54
CA ILE A 148 48.38 -14.87 5.99
C ILE A 148 47.96 -13.41 6.14
N LEU A 149 48.75 -12.59 6.84
CA LEU A 149 48.45 -11.17 7.01
C LEU A 149 48.34 -10.43 5.67
N THR A 150 49.22 -10.73 4.72
CA THR A 150 49.21 -10.12 3.39
C THR A 150 47.94 -10.50 2.62
N ALA A 151 47.55 -11.77 2.65
CA ALA A 151 46.34 -12.26 2.02
C ALA A 151 45.08 -11.62 2.64
N THR A 152 44.96 -11.62 3.98
CA THR A 152 43.81 -11.05 4.68
C THR A 152 43.72 -9.54 4.50
N ARG A 153 44.85 -8.81 4.45
CA ARG A 153 44.87 -7.37 4.11
C ARG A 153 44.36 -7.11 2.69
N LYS A 154 44.69 -7.97 1.72
CA LYS A 154 44.18 -7.87 0.35
C LYS A 154 42.67 -8.10 0.32
N CYS A 155 42.19 -9.18 0.95
CA CYS A 155 40.76 -9.48 1.08
C CYS A 155 39.98 -8.31 1.71
N PHE A 156 40.46 -7.81 2.86
CA PHE A 156 39.86 -6.68 3.57
C PHE A 156 39.69 -5.44 2.68
N ARG A 157 40.69 -5.12 1.84
CA ARG A 157 40.62 -3.97 0.92
C ARG A 157 39.50 -4.10 -0.11
N HIS A 158 39.22 -5.32 -0.60
CA HIS A 158 38.10 -5.53 -1.52
C HIS A 158 36.77 -5.42 -0.78
N ILE A 159 36.62 -6.12 0.35
CA ILE A 159 35.38 -6.16 1.12
C ILE A 159 35.00 -4.78 1.68
N VAL A 160 35.95 -3.98 2.15
CA VAL A 160 35.65 -2.62 2.64
C VAL A 160 35.16 -1.69 1.53
N LEU A 161 35.67 -1.85 0.30
CA LEU A 161 35.20 -1.06 -0.84
C LEU A 161 33.78 -1.45 -1.23
N ASP A 162 33.48 -2.74 -1.28
CA ASP A 162 32.12 -3.23 -1.52
C ASP A 162 31.15 -2.75 -0.44
N TYR A 163 31.57 -2.78 0.82
CA TYR A 163 30.76 -2.32 1.94
C TYR A 163 30.44 -0.83 1.87
N VAL A 164 31.46 0.01 1.64
CA VAL A 164 31.28 1.47 1.45
C VAL A 164 30.40 1.76 0.23
N LEU A 165 30.54 0.99 -0.85
CA LEU A 165 29.67 1.11 -2.02
C LEU A 165 28.21 0.80 -1.65
N GLN A 166 27.94 -0.26 -0.90
CA GLN A 166 26.58 -0.60 -0.46
C GLN A 166 25.98 0.48 0.45
N ILE A 167 26.76 1.11 1.32
CA ILE A 167 26.33 2.25 2.14
C ILE A 167 25.86 3.40 1.23
N ASN A 168 26.69 3.79 0.26
CA ASN A 168 26.38 4.90 -0.64
C ASN A 168 25.14 4.62 -1.51
N VAL A 169 25.02 3.38 -2.01
CA VAL A 169 23.83 2.94 -2.76
C VAL A 169 22.59 3.00 -1.87
N LEU A 170 22.68 2.52 -0.64
CA LEU A 170 21.53 2.52 0.26
C LEU A 170 21.10 3.94 0.65
N GLN A 171 22.05 4.80 1.00
CA GLN A 171 21.75 6.20 1.33
C GLN A 171 21.11 6.95 0.16
N SER A 172 21.62 6.76 -1.05
CA SER A 172 21.08 7.41 -2.26
C SER A 172 19.70 6.88 -2.65
N LYS A 173 19.44 5.57 -2.45
CA LYS A 173 18.14 4.96 -2.77
C LYS A 173 17.07 5.18 -1.72
N ARG A 174 17.39 5.13 -0.41
CA ARG A 174 16.42 5.16 0.71
C ARG A 174 15.36 6.24 0.52
N ARG A 175 15.79 7.48 0.29
CA ARG A 175 14.88 8.62 0.12
C ARG A 175 14.02 8.47 -1.13
N SER A 176 14.62 8.08 -2.25
CA SER A 176 13.90 8.00 -3.53
C SER A 176 12.90 6.85 -3.57
N GLU A 177 13.23 5.67 -3.06
CA GLU A 177 12.32 4.51 -3.07
C GLU A 177 11.09 4.71 -2.18
N ILE A 178 11.29 5.27 -0.98
CA ILE A 178 10.17 5.60 -0.07
C ILE A 178 9.26 6.65 -0.70
N LEU A 179 9.83 7.72 -1.27
CA LEU A 179 9.04 8.79 -1.89
C LEU A 179 8.31 8.30 -3.14
N LYS A 180 8.96 7.50 -4.01
CA LYS A 180 8.31 6.92 -5.20
C LYS A 180 7.10 6.07 -4.82
N SER A 181 7.25 5.20 -3.83
CA SER A 181 6.18 4.35 -3.32
C SER A 181 4.99 5.16 -2.82
N MET A 182 5.23 6.10 -1.91
CA MET A 182 4.17 6.93 -1.33
C MET A 182 3.54 7.87 -2.35
N LEU A 183 4.34 8.46 -3.25
CA LEU A 183 3.83 9.33 -4.30
C LEU A 183 2.92 8.56 -5.27
N SER A 184 3.33 7.35 -5.69
CA SER A 184 2.51 6.49 -6.53
C SER A 184 1.20 6.10 -5.83
N PHE A 185 1.24 5.83 -4.53
CA PHE A 185 0.05 5.55 -3.73
C PHE A 185 -0.90 6.77 -3.66
N MET A 186 -0.37 7.97 -3.45
CA MET A 186 -1.17 9.20 -3.43
C MET A 186 -1.80 9.50 -4.79
N TYR A 187 -1.09 9.29 -5.90
CA TYR A 187 -1.67 9.44 -7.23
C TYR A 187 -2.77 8.43 -7.51
N ALA A 188 -2.66 7.19 -7.02
CA ALA A 188 -3.73 6.21 -7.14
C ALA A 188 -5.00 6.67 -6.40
N HIS A 189 -4.86 7.25 -5.20
CA HIS A 189 -5.98 7.86 -4.50
C HIS A 189 -6.57 9.05 -5.26
N LEU A 190 -5.73 9.94 -5.78
CA LEU A 190 -6.19 11.09 -6.57
C LEU A 190 -7.04 10.63 -7.75
N THR A 191 -6.56 9.65 -8.52
CA THR A 191 -7.29 9.06 -9.65
C THR A 191 -8.62 8.45 -9.18
N PHE A 192 -8.61 7.66 -8.11
CA PHE A 192 -9.81 7.05 -7.55
C PHE A 192 -10.89 8.10 -7.19
N PHE A 193 -10.49 9.16 -6.47
CA PHE A 193 -11.44 10.21 -6.07
C PHE A 193 -11.95 11.01 -7.26
N HIS A 194 -11.09 11.29 -8.24
CA HIS A 194 -11.49 12.00 -9.45
C HIS A 194 -12.51 11.18 -10.26
N GLN A 195 -12.22 9.90 -10.49
CA GLN A 195 -13.14 8.99 -11.18
C GLN A 195 -14.48 8.85 -10.45
N GLY A 196 -14.45 8.75 -9.12
CA GLY A 196 -15.67 8.73 -8.32
C GLY A 196 -16.47 10.03 -8.40
N TYR A 197 -15.79 11.18 -8.35
CA TYR A 197 -16.43 12.49 -8.49
C TYR A 197 -17.11 12.63 -9.86
N ASP A 198 -16.42 12.30 -10.94
CA ASP A 198 -16.95 12.39 -12.30
C ASP A 198 -18.20 11.51 -12.44
N LEU A 199 -18.12 10.25 -11.97
CA LEU A 199 -19.22 9.30 -12.00
C LEU A 199 -20.49 9.82 -11.30
N PHE A 200 -20.36 10.37 -10.09
CA PHE A 200 -21.51 10.91 -9.36
C PHE A 200 -21.97 12.27 -9.88
N SER A 201 -21.07 13.07 -10.48
CA SER A 201 -21.45 14.31 -11.15
C SER A 201 -22.33 14.02 -12.37
N GLU A 202 -22.01 12.98 -13.14
CA GLU A 202 -22.83 12.51 -14.26
C GLU A 202 -24.18 11.94 -13.81
N LEU A 203 -24.24 11.31 -12.63
CA LEU A 203 -25.48 10.77 -12.05
C LEU A 203 -26.39 11.86 -11.45
N GLN A 204 -25.84 12.99 -11.04
CA GLN A 204 -26.53 14.05 -10.31
C GLN A 204 -27.83 14.56 -11.00
N PRO A 205 -27.90 14.75 -12.32
CA PRO A 205 -29.13 15.18 -12.99
C PRO A 205 -30.29 14.18 -12.79
N LEU A 206 -30.03 12.87 -12.89
CA LEU A 206 -31.03 11.84 -12.64
C LEU A 206 -31.53 11.91 -11.20
N MET A 207 -30.63 12.05 -10.22
CA MET A 207 -31.02 12.15 -8.81
C MET A 207 -31.89 13.37 -8.54
N LYS A 208 -31.60 14.51 -9.18
CA LYS A 208 -32.44 15.71 -9.07
C LYS A 208 -33.82 15.50 -9.69
N GLN A 209 -33.89 14.87 -10.86
CA GLN A 209 -35.17 14.53 -11.50
C GLN A 209 -36.02 13.62 -10.61
N LEU A 210 -35.40 12.57 -10.04
CA LEU A 210 -36.09 11.65 -9.13
C LEU A 210 -36.57 12.32 -7.85
N GLY A 211 -35.79 13.26 -7.30
CA GLY A 211 -36.22 14.06 -6.16
C GLY A 211 -37.54 14.81 -6.44
N GLY A 212 -37.64 15.46 -7.60
CA GLY A 212 -38.87 16.15 -8.00
C GLY A 212 -40.04 15.19 -8.27
N GLN A 213 -39.79 14.01 -8.84
CA GLN A 213 -40.82 12.99 -9.04
C GLN A 213 -41.35 12.45 -7.72
N LEU A 214 -40.48 12.26 -6.72
CA LEU A 214 -40.89 11.80 -5.40
C LEU A 214 -41.80 12.80 -4.70
N ASP A 215 -41.49 14.10 -4.78
CA ASP A 215 -42.35 15.15 -4.22
C ASP A 215 -43.75 15.12 -4.85
N GLN A 216 -43.84 14.90 -6.17
CA GLN A 216 -45.11 14.78 -6.87
C GLN A 216 -45.90 13.53 -6.44
N LEU A 217 -45.23 12.39 -6.31
CA LEU A 217 -45.88 11.15 -5.86
C LEU A 217 -46.48 11.27 -4.45
N VAL A 218 -45.83 12.01 -3.54
CA VAL A 218 -46.37 12.28 -2.20
C VAL A 218 -47.66 13.11 -2.29
N VAL A 219 -47.69 14.13 -3.16
CA VAL A 219 -48.89 14.96 -3.39
C VAL A 219 -50.02 14.11 -3.97
N ASP A 220 -49.71 13.29 -4.97
CA ASP A 220 -50.70 12.44 -5.65
C ASP A 220 -51.27 11.39 -4.69
N ALA A 221 -50.42 10.74 -3.89
CA ALA A 221 -50.86 9.77 -2.89
C ALA A 221 -51.76 10.41 -1.81
N ALA A 222 -51.44 11.64 -1.37
CA ALA A 222 -52.27 12.37 -0.42
C ALA A 222 -53.65 12.72 -1.00
N LYS A 223 -53.69 13.14 -2.27
CA LYS A 223 -54.93 13.40 -3.00
C LYS A 223 -55.76 12.13 -3.18
N GLU A 224 -55.15 11.04 -3.63
CA GLU A 224 -55.82 9.77 -3.84
C GLU A 224 -56.39 9.20 -2.53
N LYS A 225 -55.63 9.29 -1.44
CA LYS A 225 -56.12 8.93 -0.10
C LYS A 225 -57.38 9.72 0.26
N ARG A 226 -57.35 11.05 0.09
CA ARG A 226 -58.50 11.92 0.39
C ARG A 226 -59.72 11.56 -0.46
N ASP A 227 -59.52 11.35 -1.76
CA ASP A 227 -60.60 10.99 -2.68
C ASP A 227 -61.20 9.62 -2.32
N MET A 228 -60.37 8.66 -1.90
CA MET A 228 -60.81 7.35 -1.43
C MET A 228 -61.57 7.42 -0.11
N GLU A 229 -61.13 8.23 0.85
CA GLU A 229 -61.85 8.49 2.11
C GLU A 229 -63.23 9.12 1.87
N GLN A 230 -63.33 10.05 0.92
CA GLN A 230 -64.60 10.67 0.52
C GLN A 230 -65.55 9.67 -0.15
N LYS A 231 -65.04 8.85 -1.09
CA LYS A 231 -65.82 7.78 -1.71
C LYS A 231 -66.32 6.79 -0.67
N HIS A 232 -65.44 6.35 0.23
CA HIS A 232 -65.78 5.43 1.31
C HIS A 232 -66.89 6.00 2.21
N SER A 233 -66.78 7.26 2.62
CA SER A 233 -67.80 7.94 3.42
C SER A 233 -69.15 8.04 2.69
N THR A 234 -69.12 8.32 1.39
CA THR A 234 -70.33 8.42 0.56
C THR A 234 -71.05 7.08 0.41
N ILE A 235 -70.30 5.98 0.28
CA ILE A 235 -70.86 4.62 0.21
C ILE A 235 -71.51 4.27 1.56
N GLN A 236 -70.82 4.52 2.68
CA GLN A 236 -71.37 4.27 4.02
C GLN A 236 -72.68 5.01 4.30
N GLN A 237 -72.82 6.25 3.79
CA GLN A 237 -74.06 7.01 3.94
C GLN A 237 -75.22 6.47 3.10
N LYS A 238 -74.94 5.80 1.97
CA LYS A 238 -75.97 5.18 1.11
C LYS A 238 -76.45 3.82 1.64
N ASP A 239 -75.64 3.15 2.44
CA ASP A 239 -75.95 1.86 3.07
C ASP A 239 -76.65 2.00 4.43
N GLN A 240 -76.95 3.23 4.89
CA GLN A 240 -77.75 3.49 6.08
C GLN A 240 -79.25 3.37 5.76
N PRO A 241 -80.02 2.54 6.49
CA PRO A 241 -81.44 2.27 6.22
C PRO A 241 -82.38 3.44 6.52
#